data_AF-A0A419DFC8-F1
#
_entry.id   AF-A0A419DFC8-F1
#
_cell.length_a   1.000
_cell.length_b   1.000
_cell.length_c   1.000
_cell.angle_alpha   90.00
_cell.angle_beta   90.00
_cell.angle_gamma   90.00
#
_symmetry.space_group_name_H-M   'P 1'
#
loop_
_entity.id
_entity.type
_entity.pdbx_description
1 polymer ?
#
loop_
_entity_poly.entity_id
_entity_poly.type
_entity_poly.pdbx_seq_one_letter_code
_entity_poly.pdbx_strand_id
1 'polypeptide(L)'
;MIASLATLALGILIGYMGQRSKFCTISGIRDFFMLKDSFRFKGLLGLIAGSAAGYFAFQFLGGAIPNFPLGMGLGSPSLLIAGVVGSMGLGFFSVFAEGCPFRQHVMAAEGKVSALLYLLGFYLGIVYFNVVTIKWLDLLLRSMG
;
A
#
# COMPACT_ATOMS: atom_id res chain seq x y z
N MET A 1 -7.83 -18.42 -17.09
CA MET A 1 -7.33 -19.46 -16.15
C MET A 1 -5.85 -19.28 -15.82
N ILE A 2 -4.96 -19.10 -16.82
CA ILE A 2 -3.51 -18.90 -16.59
C ILE A 2 -3.22 -17.69 -15.68
N ALA A 3 -3.90 -16.56 -15.89
CA ALA A 3 -3.72 -15.36 -15.08
C ALA A 3 -4.07 -15.58 -13.59
N SER A 4 -5.13 -16.34 -13.29
CA SER A 4 -5.58 -16.60 -11.92
C SER A 4 -4.60 -17.49 -11.14
N LEU A 5 -4.01 -18.49 -11.82
CA LEU A 5 -2.97 -19.33 -11.23
C LEU A 5 -1.66 -18.56 -11.03
N ALA A 6 -1.31 -17.71 -11.99
CA ALA A 6 -0.13 -16.85 -11.89
C ALA A 6 -0.23 -15.86 -10.72
N THR A 7 -1.38 -15.21 -10.50
CA THR A 7 -1.56 -14.29 -9.37
C THR A 7 -1.58 -15.02 -8.03
N LEU A 8 -2.13 -16.24 -7.96
CA LEU A 8 -2.09 -17.06 -6.76
C LEU A 8 -0.64 -17.45 -6.39
N ALA A 9 0.14 -17.91 -7.37
CA ALA A 9 1.55 -18.28 -7.16
C ALA A 9 2.39 -17.07 -6.72
N LEU A 10 2.18 -15.90 -7.35
CA LEU A 10 2.83 -14.65 -6.94
C LEU A 10 2.43 -14.23 -5.53
N GLY A 11 1.15 -14.35 -5.17
CA GLY A 11 0.65 -14.03 -3.83
C GLY A 11 1.30 -14.89 -2.74
N ILE A 12 1.41 -16.20 -2.97
CA ILE A 12 2.09 -17.13 -2.06
C ILE A 12 3.58 -16.77 -1.93
N LEU A 13 4.25 -16.47 -3.04
CA LEU A 13 5.66 -16.11 -3.05
C LEU A 13 5.93 -14.81 -2.28
N ILE A 14 5.12 -13.77 -2.52
CA ILE A 14 5.21 -12.48 -1.80
C ILE A 14 4.89 -12.68 -0.31
N GLY A 15 3.89 -13.49 0.02
CA GLY A 15 3.54 -13.83 1.41
C GLY A 15 4.69 -14.52 2.15
N TYR A 16 5.31 -15.53 1.53
CA TYR A 16 6.45 -16.25 2.08
C TYR A 16 7.67 -15.32 2.29
N MET A 17 8.00 -14.50 1.29
CA MET A 17 9.07 -13.50 1.42
C MET A 17 8.78 -12.49 2.53
N GLY A 18 7.52 -12.07 2.67
CA GLY A 18 7.05 -11.16 3.71
C GLY A 18 7.21 -11.73 5.12
N GLN A 19 6.86 -13.01 5.33
CA GLN A 19 7.04 -13.71 6.60
C GLN A 19 8.53 -13.82 6.97
N ARG A 20 9.38 -14.26 6.04
CA ARG A 20 10.82 -14.47 6.29
C ARG A 20 11.57 -13.17 6.58
N SER A 21 11.22 -12.09 5.88
CA SER A 21 11.89 -10.78 6.03
C SER A 21 11.38 -9.95 7.20
N LYS A 22 10.21 -10.29 7.77
CA LYS A 22 9.50 -9.46 8.77
C LYS A 22 9.42 -8.00 8.32
N PHE A 23 9.07 -7.79 7.06
CA PHE A 23 9.11 -6.49 6.41
C PHE A 23 8.11 -5.51 7.04
N CYS A 24 8.59 -4.30 7.36
CA CYS A 24 7.78 -3.22 7.90
C CYS A 24 8.35 -1.88 7.42
N THR A 25 7.54 -1.09 6.71
CA THR A 25 7.96 0.21 6.16
C THR A 25 8.26 1.22 7.27
N ILE A 26 7.45 1.24 8.34
CA ILE A 26 7.64 2.11 9.51
C ILE A 26 8.93 1.78 10.26
N SER A 27 9.18 0.49 10.52
CA SER A 27 10.42 0.05 11.20
C SER A 27 11.64 0.34 10.33
N GLY A 28 11.53 0.22 9.00
CA GLY A 28 12.64 0.55 8.10
C GLY A 28 13.16 1.98 8.25
N ILE A 29 12.26 2.96 8.40
CA ILE A 29 12.64 4.37 8.59
C ILE A 29 13.13 4.63 10.02
N ARG A 30 12.41 4.11 11.02
CA ARG A 30 12.76 4.31 12.44
C ARG A 30 14.10 3.68 12.80
N ASP A 31 14.34 2.43 12.37
CA ASP A 31 15.55 1.68 12.70
C ASP A 31 16.77 2.27 11.97
N PHE A 32 16.57 2.85 10.78
CA PHE A 32 17.60 3.61 10.08
C PHE A 32 18.04 4.86 10.85
N PHE A 33 17.09 5.63 11.38
CA PHE A 33 17.42 6.86 12.11
C PHE A 33 17.97 6.58 13.52
N MET A 34 17.36 5.66 14.27
CA MET A 34 17.67 5.43 15.68
C MET A 34 18.77 4.40 15.91
N LEU A 35 18.77 3.30 15.15
CA LEU A 35 19.68 2.16 15.33
C LEU A 35 20.77 2.10 14.26
N LYS A 36 20.71 2.97 13.24
CA LYS A 36 21.57 2.94 12.04
C LYS A 36 21.58 1.57 11.34
N ASP A 37 20.53 0.77 11.54
CA ASP A 37 20.39 -0.52 10.87
C ASP A 37 19.72 -0.33 9.51
N SER A 38 20.50 -0.57 8.46
CA SER A 38 20.05 -0.41 7.08
C SER A 38 19.37 -1.66 6.51
N PHE A 39 19.30 -2.78 7.24
CA PHE A 39 18.82 -4.05 6.68
C PHE A 39 17.36 -3.95 6.21
N ARG A 40 16.47 -3.44 7.07
CA ARG A 40 15.04 -3.23 6.74
C ARG A 40 14.84 -2.11 5.72
N PHE A 41 15.68 -1.09 5.75
CA PHE A 41 15.63 0.06 4.83
C PHE A 41 16.01 -0.33 3.39
N LYS A 42 17.00 -1.21 3.21
CA LYS A 42 17.34 -1.78 1.88
C LYS A 42 16.16 -2.52 1.26
N GLY A 43 15.34 -3.22 2.07
CA GLY A 43 14.10 -3.83 1.59
C GLY A 43 13.09 -2.82 1.06
N LEU A 44 12.96 -1.67 1.71
CA LEU A 44 12.06 -0.59 1.28
C LEU A 44 12.53 0.02 -0.04
N LEU A 45 13.82 0.32 -0.16
CA LEU A 45 14.43 0.78 -1.41
C LEU A 45 14.30 -0.26 -2.52
N GLY A 46 14.46 -1.55 -2.20
CA GLY A 46 14.28 -2.65 -3.15
C GLY A 46 12.85 -2.74 -3.68
N LEU A 47 11.84 -2.48 -2.85
CA LEU A 47 10.45 -2.45 -3.29
C LEU A 47 10.17 -1.27 -4.23
N ILE A 48 10.70 -0.08 -3.91
CA ILE A 48 10.56 1.10 -4.76
C ILE A 48 11.27 0.88 -6.10
N ALA A 49 12.55 0.50 -6.07
CA ALA A 49 13.34 0.24 -7.27
C ALA A 49 12.76 -0.92 -8.10
N GLY A 50 12.31 -1.98 -7.44
CA GLY A 50 11.68 -3.13 -8.09
C GLY A 50 10.36 -2.77 -8.76
N SER A 51 9.54 -1.92 -8.12
CA SER A 51 8.29 -1.44 -8.73
C SER A 51 8.54 -0.56 -9.96
N ALA A 52 9.54 0.33 -9.90
CA ALA A 52 9.95 1.14 -11.03
C ALA A 52 10.51 0.28 -12.17
N ALA A 53 11.44 -0.63 -11.88
CA ALA A 53 12.02 -1.53 -12.87
C ALA A 53 10.96 -2.46 -13.50
N GLY A 54 10.04 -2.99 -12.69
CA GLY A 54 8.90 -3.77 -13.16
C GLY A 54 8.02 -2.98 -14.11
N TYR A 55 7.70 -1.73 -13.77
CA TYR A 55 6.94 -0.85 -14.65
C TYR A 55 7.64 -0.62 -16.00
N PHE A 56 8.94 -0.27 -15.99
CA PHE A 56 9.71 -0.11 -17.22
C PHE A 56 9.75 -1.39 -18.04
N ALA A 57 9.92 -2.56 -17.41
CA ALA A 57 9.87 -3.84 -18.09
C ALA A 57 8.50 -4.06 -18.77
N PHE A 58 7.38 -3.83 -18.06
CA PHE A 58 6.03 -3.94 -18.64
C PHE A 58 5.79 -2.98 -19.82
N GLN A 59 6.37 -1.77 -19.76
CA GLN A 59 6.33 -0.81 -20.87
C GLN A 59 7.02 -1.37 -22.13
N PHE A 60 8.19 -2.02 -21.99
CA PHE A 60 8.90 -2.64 -23.11
C PHE A 60 8.19 -3.86 -23.69
N LEU A 61 7.42 -4.57 -22.87
CA LEU A 61 6.60 -5.72 -23.28
C LEU A 61 5.27 -5.31 -23.95
N GLY A 62 5.02 -4.02 -24.19
CA GLY A 62 3.84 -3.52 -24.91
C GLY A 62 2.57 -3.40 -24.04
N GLY A 63 2.67 -3.69 -22.74
CA GLY A 63 1.61 -3.51 -21.76
C GLY A 63 1.70 -2.15 -21.09
N ALA A 64 1.60 -1.06 -21.88
CA ALA A 64 1.65 0.29 -21.34
C ALA A 64 0.36 0.60 -20.57
N ILE A 65 0.47 0.87 -19.27
CA ILE A 65 -0.60 1.52 -18.51
C ILE A 65 -0.56 2.99 -18.93
N PRO A 66 -1.61 3.54 -19.57
CA PRO A 66 -1.61 4.96 -19.91
C PRO A 66 -1.49 5.78 -18.63
N ASN A 67 -0.56 6.77 -18.62
CA ASN A 67 -0.39 7.77 -17.55
C ASN A 67 0.41 7.36 -16.28
N PHE A 68 1.48 6.58 -16.39
CA PHE A 68 2.41 6.30 -15.27
C PHE A 68 3.85 6.65 -15.75
N PRO A 69 4.73 7.40 -15.05
CA PRO A 69 4.91 7.56 -13.60
C PRO A 69 4.46 8.90 -12.98
N LEU A 70 4.00 9.87 -13.78
CA LEU A 70 3.58 11.21 -13.34
C LEU A 70 2.10 11.51 -13.59
N GLY A 71 1.36 10.58 -14.17
CA GLY A 71 -0.08 10.69 -14.39
C GLY A 71 -0.89 10.12 -13.23
N MET A 72 -0.55 10.51 -12.00
CA MET A 72 -1.65 10.79 -11.08
C MET A 72 -2.55 11.77 -11.82
N GLY A 73 -3.87 11.65 -11.74
CA GLY A 73 -4.77 12.70 -12.21
C GLY A 73 -4.58 13.98 -11.37
N LEU A 74 -3.41 14.63 -11.48
CA LEU A 74 -3.08 15.96 -10.98
C LEU A 74 -3.94 17.04 -11.66
N GLY A 75 -4.84 16.66 -12.57
CA GLY A 75 -5.75 17.58 -13.23
C GLY A 75 -6.70 18.31 -12.27
N SER A 76 -6.89 17.84 -11.04
CA SER A 76 -7.69 18.54 -10.03
C SER A 76 -6.93 18.71 -8.71
N PRO A 77 -6.77 19.95 -8.21
CA PRO A 77 -6.07 20.22 -6.94
C PRO A 77 -6.76 19.57 -5.74
N SER A 78 -8.07 19.33 -5.84
CA SER A 78 -8.89 18.65 -4.83
C SER A 78 -8.49 17.19 -4.59
N LEU A 79 -8.10 16.45 -5.64
CA LEU A 79 -7.70 15.05 -5.51
C LEU A 79 -6.34 14.92 -4.80
N LEU A 80 -5.45 15.90 -5.01
CA LEU A 80 -4.15 15.94 -4.32
C LEU A 80 -4.32 16.24 -2.83
N ILE A 81 -5.18 17.19 -2.49
CA ILE A 81 -5.50 17.51 -1.09
C ILE A 81 -6.09 16.27 -0.40
N ALA A 82 -7.05 15.59 -1.04
CA ALA A 82 -7.63 14.35 -0.50
C ALA A 82 -6.57 13.23 -0.34
N GLY A 83 -5.65 13.08 -1.30
CA GLY A 83 -4.57 12.10 -1.22
C GLY A 83 -3.56 12.40 -0.11
N VAL A 84 -3.20 13.66 0.09
CA VAL A 84 -2.29 14.09 1.18
C VAL A 84 -2.96 13.89 2.54
N VAL A 85 -4.21 14.34 2.71
CA VAL A 85 -4.96 14.17 3.96
C VAL A 85 -5.18 12.68 4.26
N GLY A 86 -5.55 11.88 3.25
CA GLY A 86 -5.76 10.44 3.41
C GLY A 86 -4.48 9.68 3.77
N SER A 87 -3.37 9.97 3.09
CA SER A 87 -2.08 9.32 3.38
C SER A 87 -1.52 9.70 4.75
N MET A 88 -1.70 10.97 5.15
CA MET A 88 -1.29 11.45 6.48
C MET A 88 -2.14 10.82 7.59
N GLY A 89 -3.45 10.69 7.38
CA GLY A 89 -4.34 9.98 8.29
C GLY A 89 -4.00 8.50 8.43
N LEU A 90 -3.78 7.80 7.31
CA LEU A 90 -3.34 6.40 7.30
C LEU A 90 -1.99 6.23 8.04
N GLY A 91 -1.04 7.14 7.82
CA GLY A 91 0.21 7.19 8.56
C GLY A 91 -0.01 7.28 10.06
N PHE A 92 -0.85 8.23 10.51
CA PHE A 92 -1.16 8.42 11.93
C PHE A 92 -1.78 7.17 12.57
N PHE A 93 -2.84 6.60 11.98
CA PHE A 93 -3.48 5.39 12.52
C PHE A 93 -2.57 4.15 12.46
N SER A 94 -1.70 4.04 11.45
CA SER A 94 -0.76 2.91 11.33
C SER A 94 0.29 2.88 12.44
N VAL A 95 0.64 4.04 13.01
CA VAL A 95 1.53 4.13 14.17
C VAL A 95 0.84 3.60 15.42
N PHE A 96 -0.44 3.94 15.64
CA PHE A 96 -1.23 3.40 16.76
C PHE A 96 -1.45 1.89 16.67
N ALA A 97 -1.62 1.36 15.47
CA ALA A 97 -1.80 -0.08 15.23
C ALA A 97 -0.48 -0.88 15.20
N GLU A 98 0.66 -0.25 15.53
CA GLU A 98 2.00 -0.85 15.56
C GLU A 98 2.39 -1.62 14.27
N GLY A 99 1.90 -1.18 13.11
CA GLY A 99 2.21 -1.87 11.85
C GLY A 99 1.66 -1.19 10.60
N CYS A 100 2.25 -1.56 9.46
CA CYS A 100 1.71 -1.22 8.15
C CYS A 100 0.65 -2.26 7.71
N PRO A 101 -0.27 -1.92 6.80
CA PRO A 101 -1.29 -2.86 6.32
C PRO A 101 -0.69 -4.19 5.87
N PHE A 102 0.45 -4.16 5.16
CA PHE A 102 1.13 -5.38 4.70
C PHE A 102 1.58 -6.29 5.85
N ARG A 103 2.16 -5.73 6.92
CA ARG A 103 2.62 -6.52 8.07
C ARG A 103 1.45 -7.13 8.84
N GLN A 104 0.31 -6.44 8.89
CA GLN A 104 -0.89 -6.96 9.54
C GLN A 104 -1.47 -8.17 8.78
N HIS A 105 -1.40 -8.18 7.44
CA HIS A 105 -1.74 -9.37 6.63
C HIS A 105 -0.82 -10.55 6.92
N VAL A 106 0.48 -10.30 7.03
CA VAL A 106 1.46 -11.35 7.37
C VAL A 106 1.23 -11.89 8.78
N MET A 107 1.01 -11.02 9.78
CA MET A 107 0.75 -11.44 11.16
C MET A 107 -0.57 -12.17 11.34
N ALA A 108 -1.60 -11.81 10.56
CA ALA A 108 -2.84 -12.57 10.54
C ALA A 108 -2.62 -13.99 10.00
N ALA A 109 -1.75 -14.15 8.99
CA ALA A 109 -1.35 -15.46 8.48
C ALA A 109 -0.48 -16.26 9.47
N GLU A 110 0.27 -15.59 10.35
CA GLU A 110 1.00 -16.22 11.47
C GLU A 110 0.08 -16.65 12.64
N GLY A 111 -1.23 -16.33 12.59
CA GLY A 111 -2.22 -16.72 13.59
C GLY A 111 -2.41 -15.71 14.74
N LYS A 112 -1.96 -14.46 14.60
CA LYS A 112 -2.18 -13.44 15.64
C LYS A 112 -3.60 -12.87 15.58
N VAL A 113 -4.38 -13.12 16.63
CA VAL A 113 -5.78 -12.66 16.75
C VAL A 113 -5.90 -11.13 16.68
N SER A 114 -4.98 -10.38 17.29
CA SER A 114 -4.99 -8.91 17.24
C SER A 114 -4.84 -8.35 15.82
N ALA A 115 -4.04 -9.01 14.98
CA ALA A 115 -3.86 -8.63 13.58
C ALA A 115 -5.12 -8.97 12.75
N LEU A 116 -5.79 -10.07 13.07
CA LEU A 116 -7.04 -10.45 12.43
C LEU A 116 -8.16 -9.43 12.71
N LEU A 117 -8.30 -9.00 13.97
CA LEU A 117 -9.25 -7.95 14.36
C LEU A 117 -8.96 -6.62 13.67
N TYR A 118 -7.68 -6.25 13.55
CA TYR A 118 -7.28 -5.07 12.79
C TYR A 118 -7.69 -5.17 11.31
N LEU A 119 -7.47 -6.32 10.66
CA LEU A 119 -7.85 -6.52 9.26
C LEU A 119 -9.36 -6.47 9.05
N LEU A 120 -10.15 -7.03 9.96
CA LEU A 120 -11.60 -6.91 9.90
C LEU A 120 -12.04 -5.44 9.91
N GLY A 121 -11.50 -4.64 10.84
CA GLY A 121 -11.75 -3.20 10.88
C GLY A 121 -11.28 -2.47 9.60
N PHE A 122 -10.12 -2.84 9.07
CA PHE A 122 -9.57 -2.27 7.83
C PHE A 122 -10.47 -2.55 6.62
N TYR A 123 -10.95 -3.78 6.45
CA TYR A 123 -11.85 -4.13 5.35
C TYR A 123 -13.23 -3.49 5.48
N LEU A 124 -13.80 -3.43 6.70
CA LEU A 124 -15.05 -2.70 6.94
C LEU A 124 -14.89 -1.21 6.61
N GLY A 125 -13.75 -0.62 6.96
CA GLY A 125 -13.41 0.76 6.60
C GLY A 125 -13.32 0.98 5.10
N ILE A 126 -12.72 0.05 4.34
CA ILE A 126 -12.67 0.12 2.86
C ILE A 126 -14.06 0.08 2.26
N VAL A 127 -14.92 -0.83 2.72
CA VAL A 127 -16.31 -0.95 2.22
C VAL A 127 -17.09 0.33 2.53
N TYR A 128 -16.97 0.86 3.75
CA TYR A 128 -17.61 2.11 4.14
C TYR A 128 -17.13 3.28 3.29
N PHE A 129 -15.81 3.41 3.08
CA PHE A 129 -15.22 4.47 2.26
C PHE A 129 -15.74 4.42 0.82
N ASN A 130 -15.86 3.21 0.25
CA ASN A 130 -16.34 3.04 -1.12
C ASN A 130 -17.82 3.40 -1.28
N VAL A 131 -18.66 2.98 -0.32
CA VAL A 131 -20.11 3.18 -0.40
C VAL A 131 -20.52 4.61 -0.08
N VAL A 132 -19.85 5.24 0.90
CA VAL A 132 -20.26 6.54 1.47
C VAL A 132 -19.32 7.65 1.02
N THR A 133 -18.03 7.51 1.27
CA THR A 133 -17.08 8.63 1.11
C THR A 133 -16.85 9.02 -0.34
N ILE A 134 -16.84 8.08 -1.29
CA ILE A 134 -16.67 8.41 -2.71
C ILE A 134 -17.82 9.29 -3.21
N LYS A 135 -19.07 9.01 -2.80
CA LYS A 135 -20.24 9.82 -3.19
C LYS A 135 -20.13 11.25 -2.66
N TRP A 136 -19.68 11.40 -1.41
CA TRP A 136 -19.43 12.70 -0.80
C TRP A 136 -18.25 13.44 -1.44
N LEU A 137 -17.20 12.70 -1.81
CA LEU A 137 -16.02 13.25 -2.46
C LEU A 137 -16.37 13.77 -3.86
N ASP A 138 -17.15 13.02 -4.65
CA ASP A 138 -17.64 13.45 -5.96
C ASP A 138 -18.58 14.67 -5.86
N LEU A 139 -19.39 14.75 -4.80
CA LEU A 139 -20.25 15.90 -4.52
C LEU A 139 -19.41 17.15 -4.22
N LEU A 140 -18.38 17.01 -3.38
CA LEU A 140 -17.43 18.08 -3.05
C LEU A 140 -16.59 18.52 -4.25
N LEU A 141 -16.14 17.58 -5.07
CA LEU A 141 -15.39 17.87 -6.30
C LEU A 141 -16.25 18.63 -7.32
N ARG A 142 -17.54 18.30 -7.45
CA ARG A 142 -18.50 19.03 -8.32
C ARG A 142 -18.86 20.43 -7.78
N SER A 143 -18.71 20.66 -6.48
CA SER A 143 -18.98 21.96 -5.85
C SER A 143 -17.80 22.94 -5.92
N MET A 144 -16.58 22.45 -6.20
CA MET A 144 -15.35 23.26 -6.26
C MET A 144 -14.84 23.48 -7.70
N GLY A 145 -15.49 22.91 -8.70
CA GLY A 145 -15.27 23.19 -10.13
C GLY A 145 -16.43 23.98 -10.70
#